data_AF-A0A4Q5KJP0-F1
#
_entry.id   AF-A0A4Q5KJP0-F1
#
_cell.length_a   1.000
_cell.length_b   1.000
_cell.length_c   1.000
_cell.angle_alpha   90.00
_cell.angle_beta   90.00
_cell.angle_gamma   90.00
#
_symmetry.space_group_name_H-M   'P 1'
#
loop_
_entity.id
_entity.type
_entity.pdbx_description
1 polymer ?
#
loop_
_entity_poly.entity_id
_entity_poly.type
_entity_poly.pdbx_seq_one_letter_code
_entity_poly.pdbx_strand_id
1 'polypeptide(L)'
;MTSNAYVSIPRTKSVHIKKTMITKLKFSTMILIVLSIYASNIYASDDWGYIVKDHYDCENDHMAINTDKGWLLAEAYNPYSVLQSGAYIKGNLRKYGYQQVLVFRNENDSSPRKAKIYIDNYWMSEEDAAQYCFSGEDL
;
A
#
# COMPACT_ATOMS: atom_id res chain seq x y z
N MET A 1 76.45 40.57 -29.42
CA MET A 1 76.96 40.04 -28.15
C MET A 1 75.76 39.63 -27.31
N THR A 2 75.55 38.32 -27.16
CA THR A 2 74.38 37.70 -26.53
C THR A 2 74.51 37.68 -25.01
N SER A 3 73.51 38.18 -24.28
CA SER A 3 73.43 38.02 -22.83
C SER A 3 72.62 36.76 -22.49
N ASN A 4 73.22 35.88 -21.69
CA ASN A 4 72.56 34.72 -21.10
C ASN A 4 71.80 35.18 -19.85
N ALA A 5 70.48 34.95 -19.81
CA ALA A 5 69.68 35.08 -18.59
C ALA A 5 69.31 33.67 -18.09
N TYR A 6 69.68 33.39 -16.84
CA TYR A 6 69.46 32.13 -16.15
C TYR A 6 67.97 31.93 -15.81
N VAL A 7 67.47 30.73 -16.14
CA VAL A 7 66.15 30.23 -15.77
C VAL A 7 66.21 29.72 -14.32
N SER A 8 65.27 30.15 -13.47
CA SER A 8 65.00 29.52 -12.18
C SER A 8 63.60 28.91 -12.19
N ILE A 9 63.53 27.58 -12.03
CA ILE A 9 62.28 26.81 -11.97
C ILE A 9 61.89 26.66 -10.49
N PRO A 10 60.69 27.07 -10.07
CA PRO A 10 60.26 26.87 -8.69
C PRO A 10 59.95 25.39 -8.40
N ARG A 11 60.46 24.87 -7.28
CA ARG A 11 60.12 23.54 -6.74
C ARG A 11 58.63 23.46 -6.39
N THR A 12 57.91 22.55 -7.04
CA THR A 12 56.53 22.18 -6.69
C THR A 12 56.50 21.42 -5.37
N LYS A 13 55.68 21.90 -4.43
CA LYS A 13 55.39 21.19 -3.17
C LYS A 13 54.46 20.01 -3.44
N SER A 14 54.85 18.83 -2.96
CA SER A 14 54.01 17.63 -2.96
C SER A 14 52.80 17.84 -2.05
N VAL A 15 51.59 17.82 -2.63
CA VAL A 15 50.33 17.81 -1.90
C VAL A 15 49.95 16.35 -1.65
N HIS A 16 50.05 15.91 -0.40
CA HIS A 16 49.53 14.60 0.00
C HIS A 16 48.00 14.63 0.04
N ILE A 17 47.39 14.18 -1.04
CA ILE A 17 45.94 13.91 -1.11
C ILE A 17 45.67 12.68 -0.23
N LYS A 18 45.00 12.88 0.91
CA LYS A 18 44.43 11.77 1.69
C LYS A 18 43.40 11.06 0.81
N LYS A 19 43.71 9.83 0.38
CA LYS A 19 42.75 8.92 -0.25
C LYS A 19 41.64 8.64 0.77
N THR A 20 40.48 9.26 0.60
CA THR A 20 39.27 8.86 1.32
C THR A 20 38.91 7.45 0.89
N MET A 21 39.02 6.52 1.83
CA MET A 21 38.78 5.11 1.62
C MET A 21 37.26 4.90 1.50
N ILE A 22 36.74 4.92 0.28
CA ILE A 22 35.36 4.48 0.01
C ILE A 22 35.36 2.96 0.21
N THR A 23 34.90 2.53 1.37
CA THR A 23 34.67 1.11 1.68
C THR A 23 33.75 0.52 0.62
N LYS A 24 34.26 -0.47 -0.12
CA LYS A 24 33.51 -1.20 -1.14
C LYS A 24 32.33 -1.90 -0.47
N LEU A 25 31.15 -1.27 -0.52
CA LEU A 25 29.90 -1.95 -0.19
C LEU A 25 29.81 -3.15 -1.14
N LYS A 26 29.90 -4.37 -0.60
CA LYS A 26 29.93 -5.58 -1.43
C LYS A 26 28.60 -5.66 -2.17
N PHE A 27 28.63 -5.88 -3.47
CA PHE A 27 27.43 -6.03 -4.32
C PHE A 27 26.41 -7.03 -3.74
N SER A 28 26.90 -8.06 -3.06
CA SER A 28 26.10 -9.03 -2.29
C SER A 28 25.23 -8.39 -1.20
N THR A 29 25.71 -7.36 -0.51
CA THR A 29 24.97 -6.63 0.53
C THR A 29 23.86 -5.77 -0.08
N MET A 30 24.08 -5.16 -1.26
CA MET A 30 23.03 -4.46 -2.00
C MET A 30 21.94 -5.41 -2.48
N ILE A 31 22.30 -6.60 -2.99
CA ILE A 31 21.31 -7.62 -3.40
C ILE A 31 20.44 -8.06 -2.22
N LEU A 32 21.04 -8.28 -1.04
CA LEU A 32 20.31 -8.70 0.16
C LEU A 32 19.31 -7.63 0.62
N ILE A 33 19.70 -6.36 0.59
CA ILE A 33 18.81 -5.23 0.93
C ILE A 33 17.66 -5.15 -0.08
N VAL A 34 17.94 -5.25 -1.38
CA VAL A 34 16.89 -5.24 -2.41
C VAL A 34 15.94 -6.43 -2.23
N LEU A 35 16.44 -7.65 -2.03
CA LEU A 35 15.59 -8.83 -1.80
C LEU A 35 14.69 -8.68 -0.57
N SER A 36 15.20 -8.11 0.52
CA SER A 36 14.41 -7.90 1.75
C SER A 36 13.27 -6.91 1.57
N ILE A 37 13.44 -5.89 0.71
CA ILE A 37 12.37 -4.91 0.39
C ILE A 37 11.32 -5.51 -0.54
N TYR A 38 11.71 -6.43 -1.44
CA TYR A 38 10.75 -7.12 -2.31
C TYR A 38 9.92 -8.16 -1.56
N ALA A 39 10.48 -8.84 -0.55
CA ALA A 39 9.77 -9.86 0.21
C ALA A 39 8.63 -9.30 1.08
N SER A 40 8.72 -8.06 1.55
CA SER A 40 7.68 -7.46 2.41
C SER A 40 6.37 -7.12 1.69
N ASN A 41 6.31 -7.19 0.35
CA ASN A 41 5.10 -6.89 -0.42
C ASN A 41 4.24 -8.13 -0.75
N ILE A 42 4.62 -9.32 -0.29
CA ILE A 42 4.06 -10.60 -0.78
C ILE A 42 2.85 -11.10 0.04
N TYR A 43 2.47 -10.48 1.16
CA TYR A 43 1.42 -11.01 2.05
C TYR A 43 0.09 -10.24 2.03
N ALA A 44 -0.33 -9.76 0.87
CA ALA A 44 -1.73 -9.43 0.63
C ALA A 44 -2.46 -10.69 0.17
N SER A 45 -2.93 -11.52 1.11
CA SER A 45 -3.81 -12.63 0.76
C SER A 45 -5.16 -12.06 0.35
N ASP A 46 -5.68 -12.47 -0.79
CA ASP A 46 -7.06 -12.19 -1.14
C ASP A 46 -7.98 -12.89 -0.12
N ASP A 47 -8.81 -12.11 0.55
CA ASP A 47 -9.85 -12.56 1.46
C ASP A 47 -11.23 -12.32 0.83
N TRP A 48 -12.22 -13.08 1.31
CA TRP A 48 -13.62 -12.93 0.93
C TRP A 48 -14.38 -12.12 1.97
N GLY A 49 -15.33 -11.32 1.49
CA GLY A 49 -16.30 -10.62 2.32
C GLY A 49 -17.69 -10.67 1.71
N TYR A 50 -18.71 -10.48 2.54
CA TYR A 50 -20.11 -10.35 2.14
C TYR A 50 -20.61 -8.96 2.55
N ILE A 51 -21.11 -8.18 1.60
CA ILE A 51 -21.65 -6.84 1.88
C ILE A 51 -23.01 -7.03 2.56
N VAL A 52 -23.07 -6.79 3.87
CA VAL A 52 -24.33 -6.90 4.62
C VAL A 52 -25.12 -5.61 4.53
N LYS A 53 -24.42 -4.47 4.57
CA LYS A 53 -24.96 -3.13 4.42
C LYS A 53 -24.08 -2.31 3.48
N ASP A 54 -24.68 -1.69 2.48
CA ASP A 54 -24.02 -0.80 1.53
C ASP A 54 -24.30 0.67 1.86
N HIS A 55 -23.80 1.59 1.04
CA HIS A 55 -23.97 3.04 1.23
C HIS A 55 -25.40 3.53 1.01
N TYR A 56 -26.33 2.70 0.51
CA TYR A 56 -27.76 3.02 0.51
C TYR A 56 -28.45 2.57 1.80
N ASP A 57 -27.88 1.61 2.51
CA ASP A 57 -28.36 1.13 3.81
C ASP A 57 -27.77 1.91 5.00
N CYS A 58 -26.53 2.39 4.87
CA CYS A 58 -25.81 3.13 5.90
C CYS A 58 -25.95 4.65 5.74
N GLU A 59 -25.57 5.38 6.79
CA GLU A 59 -25.31 6.82 6.69
C GLU A 59 -24.02 7.07 5.90
N ASN A 60 -24.02 8.10 5.05
CA ASN A 60 -22.90 8.46 4.17
C ASN A 60 -22.46 7.34 3.20
N ASP A 61 -21.17 7.32 2.84
CA ASP A 61 -20.59 6.32 1.94
C ASP A 61 -20.23 5.01 2.67
N HIS A 62 -20.64 4.84 3.92
CA HIS A 62 -20.24 3.71 4.76
C HIS A 62 -20.82 2.38 4.28
N MET A 63 -20.11 1.32 4.61
CA MET A 63 -20.45 -0.07 4.32
C MET A 63 -20.06 -0.95 5.51
N ALA A 64 -20.90 -1.95 5.80
CA ALA A 64 -20.58 -3.01 6.74
C ALA A 64 -20.41 -4.33 5.99
N ILE A 65 -19.18 -4.84 5.99
CA ILE A 65 -18.81 -6.06 5.26
C ILE A 65 -18.43 -7.14 6.25
N ASN A 66 -19.09 -8.30 6.18
CA ASN A 66 -18.78 -9.44 7.02
C ASN A 66 -17.68 -10.29 6.38
N THR A 67 -16.70 -10.72 7.17
CA THR A 67 -15.62 -11.62 6.75
C THR A 67 -15.53 -12.81 7.71
N ASP A 68 -14.73 -13.82 7.35
CA ASP A 68 -14.47 -14.99 8.20
C ASP A 68 -13.83 -14.64 9.58
N LYS A 69 -13.28 -13.44 9.73
CA LYS A 69 -12.56 -12.97 10.92
C LYS A 69 -13.25 -11.83 11.66
N GLY A 70 -14.46 -11.46 11.28
CA GLY A 70 -15.20 -10.34 11.86
C GLY A 70 -15.61 -9.33 10.80
N TRP A 71 -15.90 -8.11 11.23
CA TRP A 71 -16.44 -7.08 10.36
C TRP A 71 -15.35 -6.15 9.82
N LEU A 72 -15.60 -5.68 8.60
CA LEU A 72 -14.81 -4.71 7.89
C LEU A 72 -15.66 -3.43 7.78
N LEU A 73 -15.11 -2.34 8.32
CA LEU A 73 -15.64 -0.98 8.20
C LEU A 73 -14.99 -0.36 6.98
N ALA A 74 -15.80 -0.01 6.00
CA ALA A 74 -15.29 0.50 4.74
C ALA A 74 -16.25 1.52 4.15
N GLU A 75 -15.72 2.38 3.30
CA GLU A 75 -16.52 3.27 2.46
C GLU A 75 -16.61 2.72 1.03
N ALA A 76 -17.78 2.89 0.44
CA ALA A 76 -18.01 2.70 -0.97
C ALA A 76 -17.32 3.83 -1.75
N TYR A 77 -16.73 3.50 -2.89
CA TYR A 77 -16.16 4.51 -3.78
C TYR A 77 -16.63 4.28 -5.21
N ASN A 78 -16.69 5.36 -5.99
CA ASN A 78 -17.18 5.32 -7.36
C ASN A 78 -16.41 4.28 -8.21
N PRO A 79 -17.10 3.36 -8.92
CA PRO A 79 -18.55 3.32 -9.14
C PRO A 79 -19.36 2.55 -8.08
N TYR A 80 -20.26 3.26 -7.39
CA TYR A 80 -21.15 2.74 -6.33
C TYR A 80 -22.09 1.62 -6.78
N SER A 81 -22.53 1.63 -8.05
CA SER A 81 -23.55 0.71 -8.60
C SER A 81 -23.24 -0.79 -8.51
N VAL A 82 -22.03 -1.15 -8.06
CA VAL A 82 -21.59 -2.55 -7.94
C VAL A 82 -21.51 -3.00 -6.49
N LEU A 83 -21.33 -2.05 -5.57
CA LEU A 83 -21.14 -2.29 -4.14
C LEU A 83 -22.51 -2.33 -3.48
N GLN A 84 -23.27 -3.39 -3.78
CA GLN A 84 -24.62 -3.55 -3.28
C GLN A 84 -24.68 -4.57 -2.16
N SER A 85 -25.55 -4.34 -1.18
CA SER A 85 -25.89 -5.33 -0.17
C SER A 85 -26.31 -6.65 -0.79
N GLY A 86 -25.82 -7.76 -0.22
CA GLY A 86 -25.99 -9.10 -0.75
C GLY A 86 -24.92 -9.57 -1.73
N ALA A 87 -24.04 -8.68 -2.20
CA ALA A 87 -22.93 -9.08 -3.05
C ALA A 87 -21.73 -9.59 -2.21
N TYR A 88 -20.93 -10.45 -2.84
CA TYR A 88 -19.67 -10.93 -2.28
C TYR A 88 -18.52 -10.13 -2.87
N ILE A 89 -17.49 -9.86 -2.08
CA ILE A 89 -16.27 -9.20 -2.53
C ILE A 89 -15.04 -10.07 -2.28
N LYS A 90 -14.04 -9.90 -3.13
CA LYS A 90 -12.72 -10.53 -2.98
C LYS A 90 -11.61 -9.52 -3.23
N GLY A 91 -10.62 -9.49 -2.34
CA GLY A 91 -9.42 -8.66 -2.49
C GLY A 91 -8.61 -8.60 -1.21
N ASN A 92 -7.70 -7.63 -1.08
CA ASN A 92 -6.90 -7.45 0.12
C ASN A 92 -7.70 -6.72 1.22
N LEU A 93 -8.55 -7.46 1.95
CA LEU A 93 -9.45 -6.89 2.96
C LEU A 93 -8.79 -6.65 4.32
N ARG A 94 -7.46 -6.81 4.43
CA ARG A 94 -6.68 -6.61 5.67
C ARG A 94 -5.66 -5.49 5.55
N LYS A 95 -5.89 -4.58 4.61
CA LYS A 95 -5.01 -3.44 4.37
C LYS A 95 -5.83 -2.16 4.38
N TYR A 96 -5.48 -1.27 5.30
CA TYR A 96 -6.07 0.05 5.40
C TYR A 96 -5.99 0.84 4.08
N GLY A 97 -6.97 1.72 3.91
CA GLY A 97 -7.09 2.63 2.79
C GLY A 97 -7.64 1.98 1.52
N TYR A 98 -7.36 2.61 0.38
CA TYR A 98 -7.96 2.22 -0.90
C TYR A 98 -7.55 0.84 -1.38
N GLN A 99 -8.54 -0.02 -1.58
CA GLN A 99 -8.38 -1.34 -2.18
C GLN A 99 -9.17 -1.48 -3.47
N GLN A 100 -8.57 -2.18 -4.43
CA GLN A 100 -9.27 -2.72 -5.59
C GLN A 100 -9.85 -4.08 -5.21
N VAL A 101 -11.14 -4.28 -5.47
CA VAL A 101 -11.83 -5.54 -5.17
C VAL A 101 -12.58 -6.07 -6.39
N LEU A 102 -12.78 -7.38 -6.41
CA LEU A 102 -13.71 -8.04 -7.32
C LEU A 102 -15.04 -8.22 -6.60
N VAL A 103 -16.14 -7.88 -7.24
CA VAL A 103 -17.50 -7.97 -6.71
C VAL A 103 -18.30 -8.97 -7.51
N PHE A 104 -18.91 -9.91 -6.81
CA PHE A 104 -19.69 -11.02 -7.31
C PHE A 104 -21.13 -10.85 -6.86
N ARG A 105 -22.08 -10.89 -7.80
CA ARG A 105 -23.52 -10.72 -7.47
C ARG A 105 -24.05 -11.82 -6.56
N ASN A 106 -23.42 -12.99 -6.58
CA ASN A 106 -23.67 -14.14 -5.72
C ASN A 106 -22.49 -15.12 -5.86
N GLU A 107 -22.54 -16.22 -5.12
CA GLU A 107 -21.54 -17.30 -5.10
C GLU A 107 -21.29 -17.98 -6.45
N ASN A 108 -22.22 -17.89 -7.40
CA ASN A 108 -22.13 -18.51 -8.73
C ASN A 108 -21.78 -17.51 -9.85
N ASP A 109 -21.43 -16.27 -9.50
CA ASP A 109 -21.09 -15.24 -10.49
C ASP A 109 -19.75 -15.53 -11.17
N SER A 110 -19.80 -15.93 -12.45
CA SER A 110 -18.61 -16.21 -13.26
C SER A 110 -17.96 -14.95 -13.86
N SER A 111 -18.57 -13.78 -13.69
CA SER A 111 -18.18 -12.53 -14.36
C SER A 111 -18.11 -11.37 -13.37
N PRO A 112 -17.21 -11.43 -12.36
CA PRO A 112 -17.13 -10.42 -11.32
C PRO A 112 -16.75 -9.04 -11.89
N ARG A 113 -17.26 -8.00 -11.22
CA ARG A 113 -17.00 -6.60 -11.58
C ARG A 113 -15.90 -6.03 -10.69
N LYS A 114 -15.09 -5.12 -11.23
CA LYS A 114 -14.07 -4.40 -10.44
C LYS A 114 -14.73 -3.23 -9.71
N ALA A 115 -14.34 -3.03 -8.47
CA ALA A 115 -14.77 -1.91 -7.64
C ALA A 115 -13.61 -1.40 -6.78
N LYS A 116 -13.84 -0.26 -6.13
CA LYS A 116 -12.90 0.34 -5.19
C LYS A 116 -13.63 0.60 -3.88
N ILE A 117 -13.00 0.22 -2.77
CA ILE A 117 -13.45 0.55 -1.42
C ILE A 117 -12.32 1.24 -0.68
N TYR A 118 -12.64 2.02 0.35
CA TYR A 118 -11.66 2.51 1.33
C TYR A 118 -11.86 1.73 2.63
N ILE A 119 -10.83 1.09 3.16
CA ILE A 119 -10.91 0.32 4.41
C ILE A 119 -10.43 1.19 5.56
N ASP A 120 -11.35 1.55 6.46
CA ASP A 120 -11.06 2.26 7.71
C ASP A 120 -10.59 1.30 8.79
N ASN A 121 -11.30 0.17 8.96
CA ASN A 121 -10.98 -0.79 9.99
C ASN A 121 -11.39 -2.22 9.63
N TYR A 122 -10.71 -3.22 10.21
CA TYR A 122 -10.97 -4.64 9.96
C TYR A 122 -10.90 -5.47 11.25
N TRP A 123 -11.60 -6.61 11.26
CA TRP A 123 -11.78 -7.49 12.43
C TRP A 123 -12.54 -6.84 13.58
N MET A 124 -13.47 -5.96 13.23
CA MET A 124 -14.35 -5.30 14.18
C MET A 124 -15.48 -6.21 14.63
N SER A 125 -16.12 -5.84 15.74
CA SER A 125 -17.33 -6.51 16.19
C SER A 125 -18.53 -6.13 15.32
N GLU A 126 -19.62 -6.89 15.44
CA GLU A 126 -20.89 -6.54 14.80
C GLU A 126 -21.45 -5.21 15.36
N GLU A 127 -21.23 -4.94 16.65
CA GLU A 127 -21.67 -3.71 17.31
C GLU A 127 -20.95 -2.49 16.73
N ASP A 128 -19.63 -2.57 16.57
CA ASP A 128 -18.84 -1.50 15.94
C ASP A 128 -19.28 -1.27 14.48
N ALA A 129 -19.58 -2.34 13.73
CA ALA A 129 -20.06 -2.25 12.36
C ALA A 129 -21.44 -1.61 12.27
N ALA A 130 -22.35 -1.93 13.20
CA ALA A 130 -23.64 -1.28 13.30
C ALA A 130 -23.51 0.20 13.67
N GLN A 131 -22.63 0.53 14.62
CA GLN A 131 -22.36 1.91 14.99
C GLN A 131 -21.80 2.70 13.80
N TYR A 132 -20.73 2.21 13.17
CA TYR A 132 -20.14 2.84 11.99
C TYR A 132 -21.18 3.07 10.87
N CYS A 133 -22.01 2.06 10.58
CA CYS A 133 -23.02 2.15 9.52
C CYS A 133 -24.18 3.12 9.85
N PHE A 134 -24.72 3.10 11.08
CA PHE A 134 -25.97 3.82 11.40
C PHE A 134 -25.77 5.13 12.17
N SER A 135 -24.62 5.34 12.81
CA SER A 135 -24.30 6.63 13.44
C SER A 135 -23.50 7.56 12.52
N GLY A 136 -22.84 7.00 11.50
CA GLY A 136 -21.92 7.74 10.64
C GLY A 136 -20.64 8.20 11.34
N GLU A 137 -20.33 7.65 12.53
CA GLU A 137 -19.08 7.92 13.25
C GLU A 137 -17.93 7.07 12.69
N ASP A 138 -16.79 7.71 12.42
CA ASP A 138 -15.56 7.01 12.07
C ASP A 138 -14.94 6.38 13.33
N LEU A 139 -14.64 5.07 13.27
CA LEU A 139 -14.15 4.25 14.40
C LEU A 139 -12.70 3.75 14.22
#